data_AF-A0A962AQH4-F1
#
_entry.id   AF-A0A962AQH4-F1
#
_cell.length_a   1.000
_cell.length_b   1.000
_cell.length_c   1.000
_cell.angle_alpha   90.00
_cell.angle_beta   90.00
_cell.angle_gamma   90.00
#
_symmetry.space_group_name_H-M   'P 1'
#
loop_
_entity.id
_entity.type
_entity.pdbx_description
1 polymer ?
#
loop_
_entity_poly.entity_id
_entity_poly.type
_entity_poly.pdbx_seq_one_letter_code
_entity_poly.pdbx_strand_id
1 'polypeptide(L)'
;THMREMGELFARFAKVAAENPLATRRENYSAERIATVNESNRWIGFPYPRLMNANAFIDQACALVITSVGEARRAGVPESKWIYLHGCADGHDHWYLTERENIARSPAMKRGVKKALAMAGKSLDDIALFDLYSCFPSAIEIACNELGLAEDDPRGLTITGGLPYFGGPGNSYVLFSIAEMLWKLRRKPGEFGLVTANGNYITKHSWGVYSTTPTRGSWTREAPKILQAELDALPKAPFTETPSGDAVIETYTIMHGKGGPELGIVIGRETASGRRFIANTPDDVATLMDLQEKEGLGRPGAISRDGARNVFTPA
;
A
#
# COMPACT_ATOMS: atom_id res chain seq x y z
N THR A 1 10.29 -5.00 -18.05
CA THR A 1 10.99 -4.92 -16.75
C THR A 1 9.99 -4.42 -15.74
N HIS A 2 10.12 -4.84 -14.49
CA HIS A 2 9.23 -4.42 -13.41
C HIS A 2 9.17 -2.90 -13.25
N MET A 3 10.30 -2.20 -13.43
CA MET A 3 10.36 -0.72 -13.47
C MET A 3 9.39 -0.08 -14.46
N ARG A 4 9.23 -0.66 -15.66
CA ARG A 4 8.29 -0.15 -16.67
C ARG A 4 6.84 -0.39 -16.26
N GLU A 5 6.54 -1.57 -15.72
CA GLU A 5 5.22 -1.95 -15.23
C GLU A 5 4.76 -1.03 -14.09
N MET A 6 5.63 -0.78 -13.11
CA MET A 6 5.36 0.19 -12.04
C MET A 6 5.14 1.61 -12.59
N GLY A 7 5.89 2.01 -13.63
CA GLY A 7 5.68 3.28 -14.33
C GLY A 7 4.31 3.37 -14.99
N GLU A 8 3.88 2.31 -15.67
CA GLU A 8 2.56 2.22 -16.33
C GLU A 8 1.42 2.25 -15.30
N LEU A 9 1.58 1.53 -14.18
CA LEU A 9 0.65 1.55 -13.06
C LEU A 9 0.47 2.96 -12.52
N PHE A 10 1.56 3.63 -12.18
CA PHE A 10 1.50 4.95 -11.57
C PHE A 10 1.17 6.08 -12.55
N ALA A 11 1.40 5.92 -13.86
CA ALA A 11 0.93 6.88 -14.86
C ALA A 11 -0.61 7.01 -14.84
N ARG A 12 -1.35 5.91 -14.55
CA ARG A 12 -2.81 5.95 -14.38
C ARG A 12 -3.21 6.80 -13.17
N PHE A 13 -2.47 6.70 -12.07
CA PHE A 13 -2.67 7.53 -10.86
C PHE A 13 -2.32 9.01 -11.13
N ALA A 14 -1.20 9.26 -11.81
CA ALA A 14 -0.76 10.61 -12.17
C ALA A 14 -1.77 11.33 -13.09
N LYS A 15 -2.43 10.60 -13.99
CA LYS A 15 -3.50 11.13 -14.83
C LYS A 15 -4.70 11.60 -14.01
N VAL A 16 -5.16 10.78 -13.06
CA VAL A 16 -6.25 11.17 -12.14
C VAL A 16 -5.84 12.38 -11.29
N ALA A 17 -4.60 12.42 -10.79
CA ALA A 17 -4.09 13.55 -10.03
C ALA A 17 -4.04 14.85 -10.85
N ALA A 18 -3.67 14.79 -12.14
CA ALA A 18 -3.60 15.97 -13.01
C ALA A 18 -4.96 16.70 -13.12
N GLU A 19 -6.04 15.93 -13.17
CA GLU A 19 -7.42 16.42 -13.23
C GLU A 19 -7.96 16.86 -11.87
N ASN A 20 -7.33 16.45 -10.76
CA ASN A 20 -7.75 16.82 -9.41
C ASN A 20 -7.14 18.18 -9.01
N PRO A 21 -7.95 19.24 -8.81
CA PRO A 21 -7.43 20.57 -8.49
C PRO A 21 -6.74 20.66 -7.13
N LEU A 22 -6.97 19.69 -6.24
CA LEU A 22 -6.35 19.63 -4.92
C LEU A 22 -5.00 18.90 -4.94
N ALA A 23 -4.67 18.18 -6.00
CA ALA A 23 -3.40 17.46 -6.11
C ALA A 23 -2.19 18.41 -6.16
N THR A 24 -1.10 18.01 -5.52
CA THR A 24 0.12 18.82 -5.44
C THR A 24 1.07 18.63 -6.62
N ARG A 25 1.00 17.50 -7.32
CA ARG A 25 1.73 17.27 -8.58
C ARG A 25 0.73 16.93 -9.69
N ARG A 26 0.63 17.80 -10.68
CA ARG A 26 -0.41 17.76 -11.72
C ARG A 26 0.15 17.74 -13.15
N GLU A 27 1.44 17.45 -13.30
CA GLU A 27 2.15 17.45 -14.59
C GLU A 27 1.77 16.29 -15.52
N ASN A 28 0.88 15.38 -15.10
CA ASN A 28 0.47 14.19 -15.87
C ASN A 28 1.69 13.36 -16.35
N TYR A 29 2.51 12.92 -15.41
CA TYR A 29 3.74 12.17 -15.71
C TYR A 29 3.44 10.90 -16.52
N SER A 30 4.18 10.70 -17.62
CA SER A 30 4.12 9.47 -18.40
C SER A 30 4.77 8.30 -17.66
N ALA A 31 4.43 7.08 -18.08
CA ALA A 31 5.04 5.85 -17.56
C ALA A 31 6.57 5.86 -17.70
N GLU A 32 7.06 6.28 -18.87
CA GLU A 32 8.49 6.44 -19.15
C GLU A 32 9.14 7.44 -18.19
N ARG A 33 8.51 8.60 -17.94
CA ARG A 33 9.05 9.62 -17.03
C ARG A 33 9.09 9.14 -15.58
N ILE A 34 8.09 8.36 -15.16
CA ILE A 34 8.03 7.79 -13.80
C ILE A 34 9.12 6.72 -13.62
N ALA A 35 9.31 5.85 -14.62
CA ALA A 35 10.29 4.77 -14.59
C ALA A 35 11.74 5.22 -14.83
N THR A 36 11.96 6.33 -15.53
CA THR A 36 13.30 6.82 -15.88
C THR A 36 13.95 7.51 -14.69
N VAL A 37 15.08 6.97 -14.24
CA VAL A 37 15.92 7.57 -13.21
C VAL A 37 16.79 8.65 -13.83
N ASN A 38 16.80 9.83 -13.22
CA ASN A 38 17.65 10.96 -13.59
C ASN A 38 17.78 11.91 -12.39
N GLU A 39 18.46 13.04 -12.54
CA GLU A 39 18.68 14.02 -11.46
C GLU A 39 17.37 14.48 -10.77
N SER A 40 16.30 14.68 -11.55
CA SER A 40 14.98 15.13 -11.05
C SER A 40 14.09 13.99 -10.53
N ASN A 41 14.41 12.74 -10.90
CA ASN A 41 13.72 11.51 -10.50
C ASN A 41 14.73 10.47 -10.00
N ARG A 42 15.62 10.88 -9.10
CA ARG A 42 16.69 10.02 -8.58
C ARG A 42 16.13 8.84 -7.76
N TRP A 43 16.96 7.85 -7.54
CA TRP A 43 16.71 6.80 -6.55
C TRP A 43 16.49 7.38 -5.14
N ILE A 44 15.53 6.79 -4.43
CA ILE A 44 15.35 6.99 -2.99
C ILE A 44 15.76 5.71 -2.26
N GLY A 45 15.18 4.60 -2.68
CA GLY A 45 15.65 3.27 -2.37
C GLY A 45 15.23 2.35 -3.50
N PHE A 46 16.13 1.52 -4.02
CA PHE A 46 15.83 0.58 -5.09
C PHE A 46 14.70 -0.37 -4.64
N PRO A 47 13.62 -0.54 -5.43
CA PRO A 47 13.49 -0.17 -6.84
C PRO A 47 12.67 1.11 -7.11
N TYR A 48 12.55 2.04 -6.17
CA TYR A 48 11.69 3.22 -6.31
C TYR A 48 12.47 4.53 -6.50
N PRO A 49 12.37 5.19 -7.67
CA PRO A 49 12.80 6.57 -7.83
C PRO A 49 11.77 7.52 -7.20
N ARG A 50 12.12 8.81 -7.07
CA ARG A 50 11.33 9.84 -6.37
C ARG A 50 9.85 9.87 -6.76
N LEU A 51 9.52 9.70 -8.04
CA LEU A 51 8.14 9.76 -8.54
C LEU A 51 7.31 8.51 -8.22
N MET A 52 7.91 7.44 -7.68
CA MET A 52 7.23 6.25 -7.15
C MET A 52 7.09 6.26 -5.62
N ASN A 53 7.53 7.33 -4.96
CA ASN A 53 7.46 7.48 -3.51
C ASN A 53 6.35 8.45 -3.11
N ALA A 54 5.68 8.18 -1.98
CA ALA A 54 4.68 9.06 -1.39
C ALA A 54 5.18 10.50 -1.20
N ASN A 55 4.29 11.48 -1.41
CA ASN A 55 4.57 12.89 -1.19
C ASN A 55 3.85 13.39 0.09
N ALA A 56 4.51 13.23 1.25
CA ALA A 56 3.92 13.53 2.55
C ALA A 56 4.19 14.95 3.09
N PHE A 57 5.12 15.69 2.49
CA PHE A 57 5.54 17.02 2.93
C PHE A 57 4.78 18.12 2.17
N ILE A 58 3.49 18.27 2.48
CA ILE A 58 2.59 19.22 1.82
C ILE A 58 1.56 19.77 2.81
N ASP A 59 0.92 20.90 2.45
CA ASP A 59 -0.13 21.53 3.26
C ASP A 59 -1.51 21.31 2.64
N GLN A 60 -2.32 20.47 3.26
CA GLN A 60 -3.72 20.24 2.91
C GLN A 60 -4.52 19.94 4.19
N ALA A 61 -5.84 20.19 4.17
CA ALA A 61 -6.74 19.81 5.25
C ALA A 61 -8.02 19.18 4.70
N CYS A 62 -8.55 18.20 5.44
CA CYS A 62 -9.81 17.54 5.14
C CYS A 62 -10.62 17.36 6.42
N ALA A 63 -11.93 17.50 6.33
CA ALA A 63 -12.87 17.19 7.41
C ALA A 63 -14.06 16.41 6.86
N LEU A 64 -14.52 15.43 7.64
CA LEU A 64 -15.71 14.64 7.36
C LEU A 64 -16.71 14.87 8.50
N VAL A 65 -17.96 15.17 8.15
CA VAL A 65 -19.05 15.28 9.13
C VAL A 65 -19.88 14.01 9.05
N ILE A 66 -19.90 13.26 10.16
CA ILE A 66 -20.67 12.03 10.31
C ILE A 66 -21.75 12.27 11.35
N THR A 67 -22.98 11.87 11.05
CA THR A 67 -24.12 12.07 11.93
C THR A 67 -25.20 11.02 11.69
N SER A 68 -26.20 10.96 12.57
CA SER A 68 -27.38 10.13 12.35
C SER A 68 -28.31 10.76 11.31
N VAL A 69 -29.13 9.94 10.65
CA VAL A 69 -30.16 10.44 9.72
C VAL A 69 -31.13 11.40 10.43
N GLY A 70 -31.52 11.11 11.68
CA GLY A 70 -32.40 11.97 12.46
C GLY A 70 -31.82 13.36 12.70
N GLU A 71 -30.54 13.44 13.04
CA GLU A 71 -29.83 14.70 13.24
C GLU A 71 -29.63 15.45 11.92
N ALA A 72 -29.28 14.76 10.83
CA ALA A 72 -29.20 15.37 9.51
C ALA A 72 -30.53 16.02 9.08
N ARG A 73 -31.67 15.36 9.34
CA ARG A 73 -33.01 15.93 9.11
C ARG A 73 -33.28 17.13 10.00
N ARG A 74 -32.98 17.03 11.29
CA ARG A 74 -33.16 18.14 12.26
C ARG A 74 -32.37 19.38 11.84
N ALA A 75 -31.15 19.20 11.34
CA ALA A 75 -30.27 20.26 10.87
C ALA A 75 -30.59 20.74 9.43
N GLY A 76 -31.59 20.17 8.75
CA GLY A 76 -31.98 20.56 7.40
C GLY A 76 -30.96 20.19 6.31
N VAL A 77 -30.12 19.18 6.53
CA VAL A 77 -29.16 18.70 5.53
C VAL A 77 -29.91 17.96 4.42
N PRO A 78 -29.85 18.39 3.14
CA PRO A 78 -30.57 17.74 2.04
C PRO A 78 -30.17 16.27 1.88
N GLU A 79 -31.14 15.37 1.66
CA GLU A 79 -30.88 13.92 1.51
C GLU A 79 -29.94 13.62 0.33
N SER A 80 -29.92 14.47 -0.71
CA SER A 80 -28.97 14.37 -1.83
C SER A 80 -27.49 14.51 -1.44
N LYS A 81 -27.21 15.01 -0.23
CA LYS A 81 -25.85 15.08 0.33
C LYS A 81 -25.48 13.85 1.16
N TRP A 82 -26.42 12.96 1.46
CA TRP A 82 -26.16 11.86 2.37
C TRP A 82 -25.41 10.74 1.66
N ILE A 83 -24.43 10.19 2.36
CA ILE A 83 -23.65 9.02 1.94
C ILE A 83 -23.59 8.10 3.14
N TYR A 84 -23.83 6.81 2.88
CA TYR A 84 -23.90 5.78 3.90
C TYR A 84 -22.67 4.89 3.79
N LEU A 85 -22.08 4.54 4.94
CA LEU A 85 -21.10 3.48 5.05
C LEU A 85 -21.87 2.14 5.08
N HIS A 86 -21.84 1.38 3.99
CA HIS A 86 -22.54 0.10 3.88
C HIS A 86 -21.80 -1.03 4.56
N GLY A 87 -20.48 -1.06 4.40
CA GLY A 87 -19.65 -2.10 4.97
C GLY A 87 -18.28 -1.60 5.34
N CYS A 88 -17.72 -2.16 6.40
CA CYS A 88 -16.36 -1.88 6.83
C CYS A 88 -15.71 -3.08 7.48
N ALA A 89 -14.38 -3.06 7.52
CA ALA A 89 -13.57 -4.01 8.27
C ALA A 89 -12.26 -3.32 8.67
N ASP A 90 -11.62 -3.84 9.71
CA ASP A 90 -10.32 -3.40 10.20
C ASP A 90 -9.53 -4.62 10.67
N GLY A 91 -8.23 -4.65 10.39
CA GLY A 91 -7.35 -5.72 10.82
C GLY A 91 -5.90 -5.42 10.49
N HIS A 92 -4.98 -6.20 11.04
CA HIS A 92 -3.56 -6.09 10.73
C HIS A 92 -2.92 -7.44 10.46
N ASP A 93 -1.96 -7.45 9.54
CA ASP A 93 -1.04 -8.57 9.35
C ASP A 93 -0.13 -8.71 10.57
N HIS A 94 0.70 -9.76 10.60
CA HIS A 94 1.77 -9.86 11.60
C HIS A 94 2.62 -8.59 11.60
N TRP A 95 2.85 -8.09 12.81
CA TRP A 95 3.41 -6.77 13.04
C TRP A 95 4.80 -6.63 12.41
N TYR A 96 5.64 -7.64 12.64
CA TYR A 96 6.98 -7.71 12.10
C TYR A 96 6.97 -8.36 10.71
N LEU A 97 7.57 -7.68 9.74
CA LEU A 97 7.70 -8.18 8.37
C LEU A 97 8.39 -9.57 8.33
N THR A 98 9.36 -9.79 9.23
CA THR A 98 10.12 -11.04 9.35
C THR A 98 9.28 -12.23 9.83
N GLU A 99 8.12 -11.99 10.46
CA GLU A 99 7.21 -13.05 10.89
C GLU A 99 6.17 -13.42 9.82
N ARG A 100 6.07 -12.66 8.73
CA ARG A 100 5.10 -12.95 7.66
C ARG A 100 5.57 -14.13 6.83
N GLU A 101 4.69 -15.10 6.59
CA GLU A 101 5.02 -16.28 5.80
C GLU A 101 5.56 -15.89 4.40
N ASN A 102 4.82 -15.03 3.69
CA ASN A 102 5.24 -14.40 2.45
C ASN A 102 5.22 -12.87 2.60
N ILE A 103 6.37 -12.23 2.40
CA ILE A 103 6.56 -10.78 2.56
C ILE A 103 5.81 -9.96 1.49
N ALA A 104 5.53 -10.56 0.33
CA ALA A 104 4.81 -9.94 -0.79
C ALA A 104 3.29 -10.16 -0.75
N ARG A 105 2.73 -10.59 0.40
CA ARG A 105 1.30 -10.92 0.56
C ARG A 105 0.71 -10.25 1.79
N SER A 106 -0.61 -10.06 1.78
CA SER A 106 -1.37 -9.53 2.93
C SER A 106 -2.66 -10.34 3.14
N PRO A 107 -2.60 -11.37 4.00
CA PRO A 107 -3.79 -12.07 4.47
C PRO A 107 -4.86 -11.14 5.07
N ALA A 108 -4.45 -10.07 5.77
CA ALA A 108 -5.37 -9.08 6.29
C ALA A 108 -6.13 -8.36 5.18
N MET A 109 -5.46 -7.94 4.09
CA MET A 109 -6.14 -7.38 2.92
C MET A 109 -7.13 -8.32 2.29
N LYS A 110 -6.71 -9.55 2.02
CA LYS A 110 -7.55 -10.56 1.37
C LYS A 110 -8.83 -10.87 2.16
N ARG A 111 -8.74 -10.96 3.49
CA ARG A 111 -9.88 -11.29 4.36
C ARG A 111 -10.73 -10.07 4.69
N GLY A 112 -10.09 -8.94 4.96
CA GLY A 112 -10.76 -7.71 5.36
C GLY A 112 -11.66 -7.13 4.27
N VAL A 113 -11.19 -7.10 3.01
CA VAL A 113 -12.03 -6.62 1.91
C VAL A 113 -13.29 -7.49 1.73
N LYS A 114 -13.16 -8.81 1.89
CA LYS A 114 -14.30 -9.74 1.81
C LYS A 114 -15.32 -9.48 2.92
N LYS A 115 -14.88 -9.22 4.15
CA LYS A 115 -15.77 -8.87 5.26
C LYS A 115 -16.48 -7.54 5.03
N ALA A 116 -15.76 -6.51 4.55
CA ALA A 116 -16.37 -5.21 4.24
C ALA A 116 -17.41 -5.32 3.12
N LEU A 117 -17.10 -6.06 2.04
CA LEU A 117 -18.02 -6.31 0.93
C LEU A 117 -19.24 -7.14 1.38
N ALA A 118 -19.03 -8.20 2.16
CA ALA A 118 -20.11 -9.02 2.71
C ALA A 118 -21.05 -8.21 3.61
N MET A 119 -20.50 -7.35 4.48
CA MET A 119 -21.29 -6.43 5.30
C MET A 119 -22.13 -5.47 4.45
N ALA A 120 -21.61 -5.03 3.30
CA ALA A 120 -22.34 -4.20 2.36
C ALA A 120 -23.37 -4.98 1.50
N GLY A 121 -23.37 -6.32 1.56
CA GLY A 121 -24.17 -7.16 0.65
C GLY A 121 -23.73 -7.02 -0.80
N LYS A 122 -22.41 -6.87 -1.03
CA LYS A 122 -21.81 -6.61 -2.34
C LYS A 122 -20.71 -7.61 -2.65
N SER A 123 -20.49 -7.83 -3.93
CA SER A 123 -19.28 -8.41 -4.50
C SER A 123 -18.35 -7.30 -4.98
N LEU A 124 -17.13 -7.67 -5.40
CA LEU A 124 -16.19 -6.73 -5.99
C LEU A 124 -16.68 -6.17 -7.34
N ASP A 125 -17.47 -6.94 -8.09
CA ASP A 125 -18.03 -6.54 -9.39
C ASP A 125 -19.12 -5.48 -9.23
N ASP A 126 -19.75 -5.40 -8.06
CA ASP A 126 -20.73 -4.35 -7.74
C ASP A 126 -20.08 -3.01 -7.40
N ILE A 127 -18.74 -2.93 -7.31
CA ILE A 127 -18.02 -1.70 -6.98
C ILE A 127 -17.66 -0.96 -8.27
N ALA A 128 -18.17 0.26 -8.38
CA ALA A 128 -17.99 1.13 -9.55
C ALA A 128 -16.80 2.09 -9.41
N LEU A 129 -16.36 2.39 -8.19
CA LEU A 129 -15.29 3.34 -7.89
C LEU A 129 -14.33 2.77 -6.85
N PHE A 130 -13.03 2.91 -7.08
CA PHE A 130 -11.99 2.50 -6.14
C PHE A 130 -11.10 3.67 -5.74
N ASP A 131 -10.73 3.71 -4.47
CA ASP A 131 -9.49 4.35 -4.04
C ASP A 131 -8.64 3.38 -3.23
N LEU A 132 -7.63 2.82 -3.90
CA LEU A 132 -6.64 1.96 -3.28
C LEU A 132 -5.51 2.81 -2.68
N TYR A 133 -5.12 2.53 -1.43
CA TYR A 133 -4.02 3.25 -0.77
C TYR A 133 -2.70 2.98 -1.50
N SER A 134 -1.99 4.04 -1.86
CA SER A 134 -0.95 4.01 -2.92
C SER A 134 0.37 4.69 -2.53
N CYS A 135 0.90 4.46 -1.32
CA CYS A 135 2.19 5.07 -0.92
C CYS A 135 3.38 4.66 -1.82
N PHE A 136 3.37 3.42 -2.31
CA PHE A 136 4.37 2.83 -3.19
C PHE A 136 3.69 1.87 -4.18
N PRO A 137 4.30 1.55 -5.33
CA PRO A 137 3.75 0.59 -6.29
C PRO A 137 3.39 -0.75 -5.65
N SER A 138 4.28 -1.31 -4.83
CA SER A 138 4.05 -2.58 -4.12
C SER A 138 2.76 -2.62 -3.28
N ALA A 139 2.35 -1.50 -2.68
CA ALA A 139 1.10 -1.45 -1.93
C ALA A 139 -0.12 -1.71 -2.84
N ILE A 140 -0.06 -1.22 -4.08
CA ILE A 140 -1.12 -1.39 -5.07
C ILE A 140 -1.05 -2.76 -5.72
N GLU A 141 0.14 -3.25 -6.06
CA GLU A 141 0.32 -4.61 -6.60
C GLU A 141 -0.20 -5.66 -5.60
N ILE A 142 0.15 -5.52 -4.31
CA ILE A 142 -0.37 -6.40 -3.24
C ILE A 142 -1.89 -6.25 -3.13
N ALA A 143 -2.42 -5.03 -3.10
CA ALA A 143 -3.87 -4.82 -3.02
C ALA A 143 -4.60 -5.46 -4.22
N CYS A 144 -4.12 -5.27 -5.44
CA CYS A 144 -4.71 -5.87 -6.65
C CYS A 144 -4.70 -7.39 -6.57
N ASN A 145 -3.57 -7.99 -6.19
CA ASN A 145 -3.44 -9.43 -6.02
C ASN A 145 -4.37 -10.01 -4.95
N GLU A 146 -4.53 -9.34 -3.81
CA GLU A 146 -5.37 -9.84 -2.72
C GLU A 146 -6.87 -9.62 -2.96
N LEU A 147 -7.22 -8.55 -3.68
CA LEU A 147 -8.60 -8.26 -4.07
C LEU A 147 -9.04 -9.08 -5.29
N GLY A 148 -8.10 -9.48 -6.15
CA GLY A 148 -8.40 -10.09 -7.45
C GLY A 148 -8.75 -9.05 -8.52
N LEU A 149 -8.15 -7.86 -8.45
CA LEU A 149 -8.25 -6.82 -9.47
C LEU A 149 -7.06 -6.88 -10.43
N ALA A 150 -7.30 -6.57 -11.70
CA ALA A 150 -6.22 -6.28 -12.64
C ALA A 150 -5.63 -4.89 -12.32
N GLU A 151 -4.33 -4.74 -12.47
CA GLU A 151 -3.65 -3.46 -12.24
C GLU A 151 -4.08 -2.35 -13.23
N ASP A 152 -4.63 -2.76 -14.38
CA ASP A 152 -5.18 -1.92 -15.42
C ASP A 152 -6.72 -1.99 -15.50
N ASP A 153 -7.38 -2.39 -14.39
CA ASP A 153 -8.85 -2.47 -14.32
C ASP A 153 -9.49 -1.19 -14.89
N PRO A 154 -10.43 -1.31 -15.85
CA PRO A 154 -10.97 -0.15 -16.57
C PRO A 154 -11.77 0.80 -15.68
N ARG A 155 -12.20 0.38 -14.49
CA ARG A 155 -12.85 1.24 -13.49
C ARG A 155 -11.86 2.21 -12.83
N GLY A 156 -10.57 1.92 -12.93
CA GLY A 156 -9.48 2.65 -12.28
C GLY A 156 -9.30 2.24 -10.81
N LEU A 157 -8.06 2.40 -10.32
CA LEU A 157 -7.67 2.02 -8.95
C LEU A 157 -7.64 3.20 -7.97
N THR A 158 -7.81 4.42 -8.47
CA THR A 158 -7.90 5.63 -7.66
C THR A 158 -8.90 6.60 -8.25
N ILE A 159 -9.56 7.33 -7.36
CA ILE A 159 -10.38 8.49 -7.69
C ILE A 159 -9.72 9.80 -7.26
N THR A 160 -8.71 9.72 -6.40
CA THR A 160 -8.02 10.87 -5.80
C THR A 160 -6.72 11.22 -6.51
N GLY A 161 -5.98 10.22 -7.02
CA GLY A 161 -4.72 10.40 -7.73
C GLY A 161 -3.48 9.85 -7.01
N GLY A 162 -3.65 9.23 -5.85
CA GLY A 162 -2.60 8.54 -5.09
C GLY A 162 -1.59 9.43 -4.36
N LEU A 163 -0.93 8.86 -3.34
CA LEU A 163 -0.02 9.60 -2.47
C LEU A 163 1.19 10.27 -3.17
N PRO A 164 1.81 9.70 -4.23
CA PRO A 164 2.94 10.33 -4.89
C PRO A 164 2.58 11.63 -5.63
N TYR A 165 1.31 11.78 -6.03
CA TYR A 165 0.87 12.85 -6.93
C TYR A 165 -0.18 13.78 -6.32
N PHE A 166 -1.27 13.21 -5.76
CA PHE A 166 -2.21 13.99 -4.96
C PHE A 166 -1.50 14.57 -3.73
N GLY A 167 -0.72 13.72 -3.07
CA GLY A 167 -0.04 14.01 -1.80
C GLY A 167 -0.88 13.58 -0.60
N GLY A 168 -0.31 13.62 0.59
CA GLY A 168 -1.06 13.28 1.80
C GLY A 168 -0.32 13.72 3.05
N PRO A 169 -0.74 14.81 3.72
CA PRO A 169 0.00 15.34 4.86
C PRO A 169 0.07 14.31 5.98
N GLY A 170 1.29 13.89 6.31
CA GLY A 170 1.57 12.85 7.31
C GLY A 170 0.84 11.54 7.01
N ASN A 171 -0.28 11.31 7.70
CA ASN A 171 -1.04 10.05 7.64
C ASN A 171 -2.49 10.24 7.15
N SER A 172 -2.82 11.38 6.54
CA SER A 172 -4.21 11.81 6.31
C SER A 172 -4.78 11.54 4.92
N TYR A 173 -4.01 10.95 4.00
CA TYR A 173 -4.42 10.71 2.59
C TYR A 173 -5.85 10.13 2.48
N VAL A 174 -6.16 9.10 3.26
CA VAL A 174 -7.44 8.36 3.17
C VAL A 174 -8.65 9.24 3.53
N LEU A 175 -8.48 10.29 4.33
CA LEU A 175 -9.58 11.25 4.56
C LEU A 175 -9.98 11.95 3.27
N PHE A 176 -9.00 12.32 2.43
CA PHE A 176 -9.25 12.91 1.12
C PHE A 176 -9.84 11.89 0.15
N SER A 177 -9.40 10.62 0.20
CA SER A 177 -10.02 9.53 -0.57
C SER A 177 -11.48 9.35 -0.24
N ILE A 178 -11.84 9.34 1.05
CA ILE A 178 -13.23 9.26 1.49
C ILE A 178 -14.00 10.50 1.03
N ALA A 179 -13.45 11.71 1.19
CA ALA A 179 -14.11 12.93 0.74
C ALA A 179 -14.39 12.94 -0.78
N GLU A 180 -13.40 12.55 -1.60
CA GLU A 180 -13.56 12.44 -3.06
C GLU A 180 -14.59 11.36 -3.42
N MET A 181 -14.59 10.24 -2.71
CA MET A 181 -15.58 9.16 -2.89
C MET A 181 -17.01 9.68 -2.66
N LEU A 182 -17.23 10.43 -1.58
CA LEU A 182 -18.52 11.05 -1.27
C LEU A 182 -18.97 11.98 -2.42
N TRP A 183 -18.07 12.82 -2.95
CA TRP A 183 -18.40 13.72 -4.06
C TRP A 183 -18.72 12.99 -5.36
N LYS A 184 -17.98 11.93 -5.69
CA LYS A 184 -18.24 11.15 -6.91
C LYS A 184 -19.54 10.34 -6.81
N LEU A 185 -19.80 9.70 -5.68
CA LEU A 185 -21.03 8.92 -5.47
C LEU A 185 -22.30 9.79 -5.46
N ARG A 186 -22.25 11.01 -4.93
CA ARG A 186 -23.38 11.96 -5.03
C ARG A 186 -23.76 12.29 -6.48
N ARG A 187 -22.80 12.20 -7.41
CA ARG A 187 -23.02 12.41 -8.86
C ARG A 187 -23.42 11.12 -9.60
N LYS A 188 -23.34 9.97 -8.92
CA LYS A 188 -23.73 8.65 -9.44
C LYS A 188 -24.62 7.93 -8.41
N PRO A 189 -25.83 8.42 -8.13
CA PRO A 189 -26.68 7.85 -7.09
C PRO A 189 -26.95 6.37 -7.33
N GLY A 190 -26.86 5.56 -6.28
CA GLY A 190 -27.07 4.11 -6.35
C GLY A 190 -25.78 3.30 -6.51
N GLU A 191 -24.72 3.90 -7.04
CA GLU A 191 -23.43 3.23 -7.20
C GLU A 191 -22.74 2.99 -5.85
N PHE A 192 -21.78 2.06 -5.86
CA PHE A 192 -20.97 1.71 -4.68
C PHE A 192 -19.50 2.00 -4.95
N GLY A 193 -18.82 2.52 -3.93
CA GLY A 193 -17.40 2.80 -3.97
C GLY A 193 -16.65 2.15 -2.82
N LEU A 194 -15.43 1.66 -3.07
CA LEU A 194 -14.54 1.06 -2.08
C LEU A 194 -13.33 1.96 -1.85
N VAL A 195 -13.08 2.31 -0.58
CA VAL A 195 -11.82 2.93 -0.15
C VAL A 195 -11.06 1.96 0.72
N THR A 196 -9.76 1.83 0.47
CA THR A 196 -8.84 1.08 1.32
C THR A 196 -7.89 2.02 2.04
N ALA A 197 -7.58 1.70 3.29
CA ALA A 197 -6.57 2.38 4.07
C ALA A 197 -5.45 1.39 4.39
N ASN A 198 -4.21 1.87 4.31
CA ASN A 198 -3.05 1.12 4.74
C ASN A 198 -2.20 1.98 5.69
N GLY A 199 -1.62 1.34 6.71
CA GLY A 199 -0.69 1.94 7.64
C GLY A 199 0.57 1.09 7.83
N ASN A 200 1.71 1.77 7.93
CA ASN A 200 3.04 1.17 8.11
C ASN A 200 3.43 0.27 6.90
N TYR A 201 4.21 -0.78 7.11
CA TYR A 201 4.71 -1.69 6.06
C TYR A 201 3.66 -2.71 5.59
N ILE A 202 2.53 -2.26 5.04
CA ILE A 202 1.39 -3.16 4.73
C ILE A 202 0.93 -3.89 6.01
N THR A 203 0.93 -3.18 7.15
CA THR A 203 0.67 -3.80 8.45
C THR A 203 -0.78 -3.64 8.85
N LYS A 204 -1.28 -2.41 8.88
CA LYS A 204 -2.64 -2.09 9.36
C LYS A 204 -3.53 -1.73 8.19
N HIS A 205 -4.77 -2.18 8.25
CA HIS A 205 -5.70 -1.98 7.15
C HIS A 205 -7.11 -1.65 7.63
N SER A 206 -7.79 -0.83 6.85
CA SER A 206 -9.22 -0.54 6.98
C SER A 206 -9.88 -0.50 5.62
N TRP A 207 -11.16 -0.89 5.55
CA TRP A 207 -11.97 -0.83 4.33
C TRP A 207 -13.28 -0.12 4.61
N GLY A 208 -13.73 0.68 3.65
CA GLY A 208 -15.05 1.31 3.68
C GLY A 208 -15.74 1.20 2.33
N VAL A 209 -16.97 0.67 2.34
CA VAL A 209 -17.86 0.62 1.18
C VAL A 209 -18.93 1.69 1.34
N TYR A 210 -19.06 2.60 0.38
CA TYR A 210 -19.91 3.78 0.46
C TYR A 210 -20.94 3.81 -0.68
N SER A 211 -22.14 4.34 -0.42
CA SER A 211 -23.16 4.61 -1.44
C SER A 211 -24.14 5.70 -0.98
N THR A 212 -24.83 6.34 -1.91
CA THR A 212 -25.99 7.21 -1.60
C THR A 212 -27.23 6.39 -1.21
N THR A 213 -27.26 5.09 -1.54
CA THR A 213 -28.37 4.20 -1.17
C THR A 213 -28.44 4.10 0.35
N PRO A 214 -29.59 4.34 0.99
CA PRO A 214 -29.73 4.15 2.43
C PRO A 214 -29.47 2.71 2.85
N THR A 215 -28.81 2.51 4.00
CA THR A 215 -28.74 1.19 4.65
C THR A 215 -30.14 0.82 5.18
N ARG A 216 -30.50 -0.46 5.10
CA ARG A 216 -31.77 -0.97 5.62
C ARG A 216 -31.56 -1.56 7.02
N GLY A 217 -32.48 -1.28 7.94
CA GLY A 217 -32.37 -1.75 9.33
C GLY A 217 -31.35 -0.99 10.16
N SER A 218 -31.00 -1.53 11.33
CA SER A 218 -29.97 -0.95 12.20
C SER A 218 -28.59 -1.22 11.64
N TRP A 219 -27.80 -0.17 11.43
CA TRP A 219 -26.40 -0.32 11.05
C TRP A 219 -25.59 -0.85 12.24
N THR A 220 -24.81 -1.90 12.03
CA THR A 220 -23.90 -2.44 13.05
C THR A 220 -22.69 -3.01 12.34
N ARG A 221 -21.49 -2.68 12.83
CA ARG A 221 -20.24 -3.26 12.32
C ARG A 221 -19.86 -4.52 13.08
N GLU A 222 -19.22 -5.47 12.40
CA GLU A 222 -18.57 -6.60 13.06
C GLU A 222 -17.47 -6.08 14.02
N ALA A 223 -17.32 -6.75 15.16
CA ALA A 223 -16.28 -6.42 16.11
C ALA A 223 -14.90 -6.74 15.47
N PRO A 224 -13.96 -5.77 15.39
CA PRO A 224 -12.65 -5.97 14.73
C PRO A 224 -11.88 -7.20 15.23
N LYS A 225 -12.04 -7.54 16.52
CA LYS A 225 -11.41 -8.71 17.16
C LYS A 225 -11.74 -10.04 16.49
N ILE A 226 -12.85 -10.15 15.76
CA ILE A 226 -13.24 -11.39 15.09
C ILE A 226 -12.28 -11.66 13.92
N LEU A 227 -12.14 -10.70 12.99
CA LEU A 227 -11.14 -10.79 11.93
C LEU A 227 -9.73 -10.90 12.51
N GLN A 228 -9.41 -10.12 13.55
CA GLN A 228 -8.06 -10.14 14.12
C GLN A 228 -7.70 -11.52 14.71
N ALA A 229 -8.61 -12.20 15.39
CA ALA A 229 -8.36 -13.55 15.89
C ALA A 229 -8.07 -14.56 14.78
N GLU A 230 -8.73 -14.45 13.62
CA GLU A 230 -8.42 -15.29 12.45
C GLU A 230 -7.01 -15.00 11.89
N LEU A 231 -6.56 -13.75 11.95
CA LEU A 231 -5.25 -13.31 11.46
C LEU A 231 -4.13 -13.68 12.42
N ASP A 232 -4.34 -13.51 13.73
CA ASP A 232 -3.36 -13.86 14.78
C ASP A 232 -3.09 -15.37 14.86
N ALA A 233 -4.04 -16.20 14.40
CA ALA A 233 -3.89 -17.65 14.31
C ALA A 233 -3.05 -18.12 13.11
N LEU A 234 -2.64 -17.22 12.20
CA LEU A 234 -1.79 -17.57 11.07
C LEU A 234 -0.38 -17.97 11.55
N PRO A 235 0.28 -18.91 10.86
CA PRO A 235 1.64 -19.30 11.22
C PRO A 235 2.60 -18.13 11.02
N LYS A 236 3.59 -18.04 11.91
CA LYS A 236 4.71 -17.11 11.79
C LYS A 236 5.90 -17.79 11.12
N ALA A 237 6.57 -17.07 10.22
CA ALA A 237 7.84 -17.53 9.68
C ALA A 237 8.90 -17.59 10.80
N PRO A 238 9.75 -18.63 10.83
CA PRO A 238 10.78 -18.73 11.85
C PRO A 238 11.90 -17.70 11.59
N PHE A 239 12.44 -17.12 12.65
CA PHE A 239 13.40 -16.02 12.60
C PHE A 239 14.59 -16.28 13.53
N THR A 240 15.77 -15.74 13.19
CA THR A 240 16.95 -15.73 14.06
C THR A 240 17.65 -14.38 14.04
N GLU A 241 18.06 -13.91 15.23
CA GLU A 241 18.85 -12.69 15.40
C GLU A 241 20.35 -12.93 15.16
N THR A 242 20.79 -14.18 15.28
CA THR A 242 22.19 -14.59 15.21
C THR A 242 22.40 -15.60 14.06
N PRO A 243 22.13 -15.22 12.81
CA PRO A 243 22.36 -16.11 11.67
C PRO A 243 23.87 -16.38 11.49
N SER A 244 24.22 -17.54 10.95
CA SER A 244 25.62 -17.88 10.64
C SER A 244 25.76 -18.87 9.48
N GLY A 245 26.78 -18.68 8.64
CA GLY A 245 27.13 -19.63 7.58
C GLY A 245 26.49 -19.31 6.25
N ASP A 246 26.04 -20.31 5.51
CA ASP A 246 25.47 -20.13 4.17
C ASP A 246 24.00 -19.70 4.22
N ALA A 247 23.64 -18.78 3.32
CA ALA A 247 22.31 -18.22 3.22
C ALA A 247 21.93 -17.85 1.79
N VAL A 248 20.65 -17.56 1.59
CA VAL A 248 20.08 -17.04 0.33
C VAL A 248 19.30 -15.76 0.56
N ILE A 249 19.33 -14.84 -0.40
CA ILE A 249 18.51 -13.63 -0.38
C ILE A 249 17.04 -13.99 -0.63
N GLU A 250 16.14 -13.59 0.27
CA GLU A 250 14.69 -13.70 0.07
C GLU A 250 14.10 -12.39 -0.47
N THR A 251 14.60 -11.25 -0.01
CA THR A 251 14.35 -9.93 -0.61
C THR A 251 15.42 -8.93 -0.15
N TYR A 252 15.54 -7.80 -0.85
CA TYR A 252 16.55 -6.79 -0.55
C TYR A 252 16.12 -5.41 -1.05
N THR A 253 16.80 -4.39 -0.57
CA THR A 253 16.71 -3.01 -1.08
C THR A 253 18.06 -2.32 -0.93
N ILE A 254 18.32 -1.36 -1.80
CA ILE A 254 19.51 -0.48 -1.74
C ILE A 254 19.02 0.92 -1.47
N MET A 255 19.38 1.50 -0.33
CA MET A 255 19.05 2.88 0.01
C MET A 255 20.04 3.83 -0.68
N HIS A 256 19.52 4.93 -1.20
CA HIS A 256 20.32 5.96 -1.88
C HIS A 256 20.24 7.27 -1.13
N GLY A 257 21.40 7.91 -0.97
CA GLY A 257 21.47 9.32 -0.60
C GLY A 257 21.60 10.21 -1.83
N LYS A 258 22.13 11.41 -1.64
CA LYS A 258 22.35 12.36 -2.75
C LYS A 258 23.55 11.98 -3.62
N GLY A 259 24.51 11.21 -3.07
CA GLY A 259 25.75 10.81 -3.75
C GLY A 259 25.70 9.47 -4.47
N GLY A 260 24.60 8.70 -4.34
CA GLY A 260 24.48 7.35 -4.89
C GLY A 260 24.01 6.33 -3.83
N PRO A 261 24.26 5.02 -4.05
CA PRO A 261 23.89 3.99 -3.11
C PRO A 261 24.74 4.07 -1.83
N GLU A 262 24.10 3.95 -0.67
CA GLU A 262 24.73 4.14 0.65
C GLU A 262 24.53 2.93 1.59
N LEU A 263 23.48 2.11 1.40
CA LEU A 263 23.19 1.01 2.30
C LEU A 263 22.42 -0.11 1.61
N GLY A 264 22.95 -1.34 1.67
CA GLY A 264 22.21 -2.54 1.32
C GLY A 264 21.52 -3.14 2.54
N ILE A 265 20.26 -3.52 2.38
CA ILE A 265 19.48 -4.25 3.39
C ILE A 265 18.97 -5.53 2.76
N VAL A 266 19.26 -6.66 3.40
CA VAL A 266 18.87 -8.00 2.96
C VAL A 266 17.98 -8.62 4.03
N ILE A 267 16.86 -9.19 3.58
CA ILE A 267 16.15 -10.24 4.30
C ILE A 267 16.53 -11.54 3.63
N GLY A 268 17.18 -12.42 4.38
CA GLY A 268 17.67 -13.70 3.87
C GLY A 268 17.16 -14.87 4.67
N ARG A 269 17.45 -16.09 4.18
CA ARG A 269 17.19 -17.35 4.87
C ARG A 269 18.48 -18.15 5.01
N GLU A 270 18.75 -18.65 6.22
CA GLU A 270 19.83 -19.60 6.43
C GLU A 270 19.54 -20.88 5.62
N THR A 271 20.52 -21.36 4.85
CA THR A 271 20.33 -22.56 4.01
C THR A 271 20.04 -23.79 4.86
N ALA A 272 20.72 -23.94 6.00
CA ALA A 272 20.60 -25.12 6.86
C ALA A 272 19.28 -25.18 7.65
N SER A 273 18.77 -24.03 8.12
CA SER A 273 17.63 -23.98 9.04
C SER A 273 16.34 -23.43 8.42
N GLY A 274 16.44 -22.73 7.28
CA GLY A 274 15.35 -21.99 6.65
C GLY A 274 14.88 -20.76 7.44
N ARG A 275 15.47 -20.48 8.61
CA ARG A 275 15.12 -19.31 9.44
C ARG A 275 15.50 -18.03 8.73
N ARG A 276 14.58 -17.06 8.80
CA ARG A 276 14.79 -15.74 8.25
C ARG A 276 15.71 -14.91 9.15
N PHE A 277 16.46 -14.00 8.55
CA PHE A 277 17.26 -13.00 9.26
C PHE A 277 17.22 -11.65 8.52
N ILE A 278 17.70 -10.60 9.19
CA ILE A 278 17.98 -9.29 8.60
C ILE A 278 19.50 -9.06 8.64
N ALA A 279 20.06 -8.56 7.55
CA ALA A 279 21.46 -8.20 7.44
C ALA A 279 21.67 -6.95 6.59
N ASN A 280 22.81 -6.30 6.78
CA ASN A 280 23.34 -5.36 5.81
C ASN A 280 24.26 -6.07 4.83
N THR A 281 24.52 -5.46 3.68
CA THR A 281 25.64 -5.87 2.82
C THR A 281 26.95 -5.31 3.35
N PRO A 282 28.11 -5.76 2.85
CA PRO A 282 29.35 -5.00 2.94
C PRO A 282 29.16 -3.54 2.49
N ASP A 283 29.89 -2.64 3.14
CA ASP A 283 29.86 -1.20 2.87
C ASP A 283 30.80 -0.86 1.69
N ASP A 284 30.47 -1.39 0.52
CA ASP A 284 31.19 -1.12 -0.72
C ASP A 284 30.24 -0.92 -1.90
N VAL A 285 30.55 0.08 -2.73
CA VAL A 285 29.71 0.48 -3.86
C VAL A 285 29.57 -0.63 -4.90
N ALA A 286 30.57 -1.51 -5.05
CA ALA A 286 30.52 -2.58 -6.04
C ALA A 286 29.43 -3.60 -5.70
N THR A 287 29.33 -4.02 -4.45
CA THR A 287 28.26 -4.90 -3.96
C THR A 287 26.89 -4.27 -4.12
N LEU A 288 26.75 -2.97 -3.78
CA LEU A 288 25.46 -2.27 -3.89
C LEU A 288 25.00 -2.15 -5.34
N MET A 289 25.91 -1.82 -6.27
CA MET A 289 25.58 -1.73 -7.70
C MET A 289 25.31 -3.11 -8.30
N ASP A 290 26.06 -4.14 -7.91
CA ASP A 290 25.85 -5.51 -8.39
C ASP A 290 24.44 -6.02 -8.06
N LEU A 291 23.95 -5.79 -6.83
CA LEU A 291 22.58 -6.12 -6.45
C LEU A 291 21.52 -5.25 -7.13
N GLN A 292 21.86 -4.04 -7.56
CA GLN A 292 20.92 -3.17 -8.26
C GLN A 292 20.81 -3.51 -9.76
N GLU A 293 21.91 -3.92 -10.37
CA GLU A 293 21.99 -4.20 -11.82
C GLU A 293 21.66 -5.65 -12.16
N LYS A 294 21.86 -6.57 -11.20
CA LYS A 294 21.59 -8.00 -11.36
C LYS A 294 20.60 -8.47 -10.31
N GLU A 295 19.74 -9.41 -10.71
CA GLU A 295 18.72 -9.99 -9.83
C GLU A 295 19.35 -10.57 -8.55
N GLY A 296 18.90 -10.06 -7.40
CA GLY A 296 19.35 -10.47 -6.08
C GLY A 296 18.57 -11.65 -5.49
N LEU A 297 17.30 -11.83 -5.88
CA LEU A 297 16.43 -12.84 -5.31
C LEU A 297 16.99 -14.26 -5.52
N GLY A 298 17.09 -15.02 -4.43
CA GLY A 298 17.62 -16.38 -4.43
C GLY A 298 19.14 -16.49 -4.56
N ARG A 299 19.88 -15.37 -4.70
CA ARG A 299 21.35 -15.44 -4.76
C ARG A 299 21.91 -16.01 -3.46
N PRO A 300 22.85 -16.97 -3.55
CA PRO A 300 23.54 -17.49 -2.38
C PRO A 300 24.58 -16.49 -1.88
N GLY A 301 24.97 -16.65 -0.61
CA GLY A 301 26.03 -15.88 0.01
C GLY A 301 26.33 -16.40 1.41
N ALA A 302 27.24 -15.71 2.08
CA ALA A 302 27.63 -16.03 3.46
C ALA A 302 27.15 -14.94 4.41
N ILE A 303 26.63 -15.35 5.55
CA ILE A 303 26.23 -14.45 6.64
C ILE A 303 27.25 -14.52 7.78
N SER A 304 27.71 -13.33 8.18
CA SER A 304 28.68 -13.12 9.26
C SER A 304 28.19 -12.02 10.23
N ARG A 305 28.93 -11.78 11.31
CA ARG A 305 28.63 -10.68 12.25
C ARG A 305 29.77 -9.68 12.29
N ASP A 306 29.41 -8.40 12.21
CA ASP A 306 30.27 -7.24 12.48
C ASP A 306 29.73 -6.52 13.72
N GLY A 307 30.30 -6.82 14.88
CA GLY A 307 29.80 -6.36 16.18
C GLY A 307 28.34 -6.79 16.41
N ALA A 308 27.45 -5.80 16.51
CA ALA A 308 26.01 -6.05 16.69
C ALA A 308 25.26 -6.33 15.36
N ARG A 309 25.87 -6.02 14.21
CA ARG A 309 25.21 -6.11 12.89
C ARG A 309 25.48 -7.46 12.23
N ASN A 310 24.49 -7.97 11.52
CA ASN A 310 24.66 -9.10 10.62
C ASN A 310 25.05 -8.58 9.24
N VAL A 311 26.03 -9.22 8.59
CA VAL A 311 26.54 -8.84 7.27
C VAL A 311 26.41 -10.01 6.31
N PHE A 312 25.59 -9.84 5.27
CA PHE A 312 25.42 -10.80 4.18
C PHE A 312 26.31 -10.40 3.01
N THR A 313 27.27 -11.25 2.66
CA THR A 313 28.13 -11.09 1.49
C THR A 313 27.61 -11.99 0.37
N PRO A 314 27.01 -11.44 -0.70
CA PRO A 314 26.60 -12.22 -1.87
C PRO A 314 27.80 -12.95 -2.50
N ALA A 315 27.57 -14.16 -3.00
CA ALA A 315 28.54 -14.89 -3.81
C ALA A 315 28.64 -14.33 -5.24
#